data_AF-A0A6L9IKV7-F1
#
_entry.id   AF-A0A6L9IKV7-F1
#
_cell.length_a   1.000
_cell.length_b   1.000
_cell.length_c   1.000
_cell.angle_alpha   90.00
_cell.angle_beta   90.00
_cell.angle_gamma   90.00
#
_symmetry.space_group_name_H-M   'P 1'
#
loop_
_entity.id
_entity.type
_entity.pdbx_description
1 polymer ?
#
loop_
_entity_poly.entity_id
_entity_poly.type
_entity_poly.pdbx_seq_one_letter_code
_entity_poly.pdbx_strand_id
1 'polypeptide(L)'
;MATDSRTWFYTTPEPRPYFIEERVNHTLWKNRLANIHMVCTQPEPPIRMEGRWQNEMPVHFEWQPGRYFILRTGQESKEIIGVMRQILMMRPSFAYQDTDGMYVVEWYTDDGATRWRELQGNPQYQALRRLKSG
;
A
#
# COMPACT_ATOMS: atom_id res chain seq x y z
N MET A 1 10.71 21.29 -1.47
CA MET A 1 11.20 19.89 -1.56
C MET A 1 10.18 19.08 -2.34
N ALA A 2 10.59 18.29 -3.33
CA ALA A 2 9.67 17.38 -4.01
C ALA A 2 9.30 16.22 -3.07
N THR A 3 8.01 15.88 -2.97
CA THR A 3 7.53 14.72 -2.22
C THR A 3 7.65 13.47 -3.08
N ASP A 4 8.28 12.44 -2.53
CA ASP A 4 8.37 11.09 -3.11
C ASP A 4 8.35 10.04 -1.99
N SER A 5 8.41 8.76 -2.36
CA SER A 5 8.39 7.63 -1.40
C SER A 5 9.52 7.67 -0.38
N ARG A 6 10.65 8.34 -0.64
CA ARG A 6 11.71 8.50 0.36
C ARG A 6 11.26 9.35 1.54
N THR A 7 10.27 10.20 1.33
CA THR A 7 9.80 11.13 2.36
C THR A 7 8.69 10.59 3.27
N TRP A 8 8.13 9.41 2.97
CA TRP A 8 7.02 8.84 3.75
C TRP A 8 7.03 7.31 3.86
N PHE A 9 7.62 6.60 2.89
CA PHE A 9 7.77 5.14 2.94
C PHE A 9 9.14 4.74 3.47
N TYR A 10 10.24 5.24 2.91
CA TYR A 10 11.60 4.84 3.35
C TYR A 10 12.11 5.60 4.58
N THR A 11 11.39 6.63 5.02
CA THR A 11 11.68 7.40 6.22
C THR A 11 10.38 7.59 6.98
N THR A 12 10.43 7.55 8.31
CA THR A 12 9.28 7.83 9.15
C THR A 12 8.92 9.31 9.04
N PRO A 13 7.75 9.67 8.49
CA PRO A 13 7.30 11.05 8.48
C PRO A 13 6.98 11.49 9.92
N GLU A 14 6.93 12.80 10.16
CA GLU A 14 6.40 13.32 11.42
C GLU A 14 4.95 12.81 11.60
N PRO A 15 4.54 12.32 12.79
CA PRO A 15 3.23 11.71 13.00
C PRO A 15 2.12 12.78 13.10
N ARG A 16 2.00 13.62 12.07
CA ARG A 16 0.94 14.61 11.90
C ARG A 16 0.12 14.22 10.67
N PRO A 17 -1.19 13.91 10.82
CA PRO A 17 -2.03 13.45 9.72
C PRO A 17 -1.91 14.30 8.45
N TYR A 18 -2.06 15.63 8.60
CA TYR A 18 -1.96 16.57 7.50
C TYR A 18 -0.62 16.49 6.73
N PHE A 19 0.51 16.35 7.44
CA PHE A 19 1.82 16.26 6.77
C PHE A 19 2.01 14.94 6.03
N ILE A 20 1.41 13.86 6.52
CA ILE A 20 1.42 12.56 5.86
C ILE A 20 0.55 12.63 4.61
N GLU A 21 -0.66 13.17 4.72
CA GLU A 21 -1.61 13.38 3.62
C GLU A 21 -0.98 14.15 2.47
N GLU A 22 -0.42 15.33 2.75
CA GLU A 22 0.25 16.17 1.74
C GLU A 22 1.34 15.38 0.99
N ARG A 23 2.21 14.67 1.72
CA ARG A 23 3.31 13.90 1.12
C ARG A 23 2.80 12.76 0.25
N VAL A 24 1.85 11.98 0.75
CA VAL A 24 1.32 10.81 0.04
C VAL A 24 0.49 11.26 -1.15
N ASN A 25 -0.48 12.15 -0.97
CA ASN A 25 -1.34 12.64 -2.05
C ASN A 25 -0.54 13.30 -3.17
N HIS A 26 0.42 14.19 -2.85
CA HIS A 26 1.27 14.79 -3.88
C HIS A 26 2.12 13.77 -4.61
N THR A 27 2.60 12.72 -3.92
CA THR A 27 3.30 11.61 -4.57
C THR A 27 2.38 10.88 -5.55
N LEU A 28 1.14 10.57 -5.16
CA LEU A 28 0.16 9.88 -6.01
C LEU A 28 -0.21 10.72 -7.24
N TRP A 29 -0.52 12.01 -7.05
CA TRP A 29 -0.90 12.92 -8.14
C TRP A 29 0.23 13.10 -9.15
N LYS A 30 1.46 13.27 -8.68
CA LYS A 30 2.65 13.34 -9.54
C LYS A 30 2.87 12.06 -10.37
N ASN A 31 2.39 10.92 -9.88
CA ASN A 31 2.49 9.62 -10.55
C ASN A 31 1.16 9.21 -11.22
N ARG A 32 0.36 10.20 -11.68
CA ARG A 32 -0.83 10.04 -12.52
C ARG A 32 -2.07 9.46 -11.83
N LEU A 33 -2.06 9.24 -10.52
CA LEU A 33 -3.27 8.95 -9.75
C LEU A 33 -3.96 10.24 -9.30
N ALA A 34 -4.22 11.17 -10.23
CA ALA A 34 -4.66 12.55 -9.90
C ALA A 34 -6.05 12.62 -9.23
N ASN A 35 -6.91 11.62 -9.46
CA ASN A 35 -8.28 11.60 -8.94
C ASN A 35 -8.43 10.83 -7.62
N ILE A 36 -7.32 10.48 -6.96
CA ILE A 36 -7.35 9.84 -5.64
C ILE A 36 -7.09 10.90 -4.58
N HIS A 37 -7.78 10.80 -3.46
CA HIS A 37 -7.46 11.58 -2.27
C HIS A 37 -7.48 10.64 -1.07
N MET A 38 -6.34 10.55 -0.39
CA MET A 38 -6.14 9.71 0.78
C MET A 38 -6.19 10.58 2.04
N VAL A 39 -6.90 10.11 3.05
CA VAL A 39 -7.02 10.71 4.38
C VAL A 39 -6.26 9.84 5.38
N CYS A 40 -5.47 10.43 6.26
CA CYS A 40 -4.69 9.71 7.26
C CYS A 40 -5.54 9.41 8.49
N THR A 41 -5.84 8.13 8.69
CA THR A 41 -6.63 7.63 9.84
C THR A 41 -5.76 7.21 11.02
N GLN A 42 -4.49 6.89 10.78
CA GLN A 42 -3.52 6.56 11.83
C GLN A 42 -2.13 7.11 11.44
N PRO A 43 -1.63 8.18 12.10
CA PRO A 43 -0.36 8.81 11.73
C PRO A 43 0.88 8.11 12.32
N GLU A 44 0.70 7.18 13.26
CA GLU A 44 1.79 6.41 13.88
C GLU A 44 1.97 5.04 13.20
N PRO A 45 3.20 4.53 13.06
CA PRO A 45 3.45 3.22 12.45
C PRO A 45 2.75 2.05 13.17
N PRO A 46 2.11 1.13 12.43
CA PRO A 46 1.90 1.15 10.98
C PRO A 46 0.92 2.27 10.58
N ILE A 47 1.36 3.15 9.69
CA ILE A 47 0.58 4.31 9.26
C ILE A 47 -0.57 3.82 8.38
N ARG A 48 -1.76 4.38 8.56
CA ARG A 48 -2.96 4.01 7.79
C ARG A 48 -3.59 5.21 7.12
N MET A 49 -4.00 5.00 5.87
CA MET A 49 -4.78 5.96 5.11
C MET A 49 -5.91 5.28 4.37
N GLU A 50 -7.00 6.01 4.16
CA GLU A 50 -8.14 5.55 3.39
C GLU A 50 -8.52 6.59 2.33
N GLY A 51 -9.08 6.12 1.22
CA GLY A 51 -9.53 6.96 0.13
C GLY A 51 -10.43 6.20 -0.81
N ARG A 52 -10.79 6.86 -1.91
CA ARG A 52 -11.62 6.28 -2.95
C ARG A 52 -11.00 6.52 -4.31
N TRP A 53 -11.14 5.53 -5.19
CA TRP A 53 -10.72 5.59 -6.59
C TRP A 53 -11.90 5.27 -7.49
N GLN A 54 -11.84 5.71 -8.75
CA GLN A 54 -12.79 5.44 -9.86
C GLN A 54 -14.07 4.65 -9.46
N ASN A 55 -15.23 5.30 -9.57
CA ASN A 55 -16.53 4.73 -9.18
C ASN A 55 -16.60 4.38 -7.68
N GLU A 56 -16.06 5.23 -6.82
CA GLU A 56 -16.17 5.10 -5.35
C GLU A 56 -15.53 3.82 -4.77
N MET A 57 -14.65 3.15 -5.53
CA MET A 57 -13.97 1.95 -5.08
C MET A 57 -13.09 2.29 -3.86
N PRO A 58 -13.27 1.58 -2.73
CA PRO A 58 -12.46 1.82 -1.54
C PRO A 58 -11.00 1.47 -1.79
N VAL A 59 -10.09 2.31 -1.28
CA VAL A 59 -8.64 2.14 -1.33
C VAL A 59 -8.07 2.39 0.05
N HIS A 60 -7.43 1.39 0.65
CA HIS A 60 -6.77 1.52 1.95
C HIS A 60 -5.27 1.28 1.80
N PHE A 61 -4.48 2.17 2.40
CA PHE A 61 -3.05 2.02 2.54
C PHE A 61 -2.72 1.72 3.99
N GLU A 62 -1.78 0.80 4.18
CA GLU A 62 -1.15 0.55 5.47
C GLU A 62 0.34 0.34 5.23
N TRP A 63 1.20 0.99 6.01
CA TRP A 63 2.63 0.74 5.88
C TRP A 63 3.41 0.95 7.18
N GLN A 64 4.48 0.18 7.30
CA GLN A 64 5.53 0.40 8.28
C GLN A 64 6.72 1.02 7.55
N PRO A 65 7.14 2.26 7.89
CA PRO A 65 8.26 2.91 7.21
C PRO A 65 9.51 2.02 7.17
N GLY A 66 10.10 1.90 5.98
CA GLY A 66 11.29 1.12 5.70
C GLY A 66 11.10 -0.39 5.74
N ARG A 67 9.88 -0.92 5.95
CA ARG A 67 9.63 -2.37 6.06
C ARG A 67 8.67 -2.90 5.01
N TYR A 68 7.41 -2.49 5.05
CA TYR A 68 6.37 -3.03 4.18
C TYR A 68 5.30 -2.00 3.83
N PHE A 69 4.65 -2.19 2.70
CA PHE A 69 3.46 -1.45 2.27
C PHE A 69 2.36 -2.43 1.87
N ILE A 70 1.12 -2.17 2.26
CA ILE A 70 -0.06 -2.97 1.95
C ILE A 70 -1.08 -2.06 1.28
N LEU A 71 -1.54 -2.46 0.10
CA LEU A 71 -2.66 -1.90 -0.63
C LEU A 71 -3.86 -2.83 -0.45
N ARG A 72 -5.00 -2.30 -0.05
CA ARG A 72 -6.29 -3.00 -0.11
C ARG A 72 -7.25 -2.23 -0.99
N THR A 73 -7.91 -2.90 -1.93
CA THR A 73 -8.89 -2.29 -2.83
C THR A 73 -10.13 -3.16 -2.96
N GLY A 74 -11.29 -2.57 -3.23
CA GLY A 74 -12.55 -3.33 -3.37
C GLY A 74 -12.52 -4.39 -4.50
N GLN A 75 -11.63 -4.21 -5.48
CA GLN A 75 -11.34 -5.18 -6.55
C GLN A 75 -9.89 -4.99 -7.03
N GLU A 76 -9.37 -5.91 -7.85
CA GLU A 76 -8.03 -5.76 -8.41
C GLU A 76 -7.92 -4.50 -9.31
N SER A 77 -7.00 -3.60 -8.98
CA SER A 77 -6.67 -2.44 -9.82
C SER A 77 -5.23 -2.49 -10.30
N LYS A 78 -5.03 -2.98 -11.53
CA LYS A 78 -3.70 -3.05 -12.17
C LYS A 78 -3.05 -1.67 -12.30
N GLU A 79 -3.84 -0.62 -12.43
CA GLU A 79 -3.38 0.77 -12.49
C GLU A 79 -2.73 1.20 -11.18
N ILE A 80 -3.45 1.10 -10.05
CA ILE A 80 -2.91 1.48 -8.74
C ILE A 80 -1.69 0.62 -8.40
N ILE A 81 -1.77 -0.70 -8.63
CA ILE A 81 -0.66 -1.62 -8.36
C ILE A 81 0.58 -1.24 -9.20
N GLY A 82 0.39 -0.91 -10.48
CA GLY A 82 1.45 -0.49 -11.38
C GLY A 82 2.11 0.82 -10.95
N VAL A 83 1.32 1.81 -10.55
CA VAL A 83 1.83 3.09 -10.04
C VAL A 83 2.54 2.91 -8.70
N MET A 84 1.97 2.16 -7.75
CA MET A 84 2.61 1.93 -6.45
C MET A 84 3.93 1.18 -6.60
N ARG A 85 4.04 0.23 -7.53
CA ARG A 85 5.32 -0.40 -7.88
C ARG A 85 6.38 0.63 -8.32
N GLN A 86 5.99 1.64 -9.10
CA GLN A 86 6.90 2.70 -9.56
C GLN A 86 7.29 3.63 -8.40
N ILE A 87 6.31 4.09 -7.61
CA ILE A 87 6.51 4.95 -6.45
C ILE A 87 7.44 4.29 -5.43
N LEU A 88 7.15 3.03 -5.06
CA LEU A 88 7.90 2.26 -4.08
C LEU A 88 9.18 1.65 -4.65
N MET A 89 9.48 1.84 -5.94
CA MET A 89 10.68 1.30 -6.60
C MET A 89 10.93 -0.20 -6.34
N MET A 90 9.87 -0.99 -6.10
CA MET A 90 9.97 -2.37 -5.66
C MET A 90 8.82 -3.21 -6.21
N ARG A 91 9.08 -4.50 -6.48
CA ARG A 91 8.07 -5.42 -7.01
C ARG A 91 7.09 -5.87 -5.89
N PRO A 92 5.79 -6.04 -6.20
CA PRO A 92 4.85 -6.67 -5.30
C PRO A 92 5.34 -8.05 -4.85
N SER A 93 5.15 -8.37 -3.57
CA SER A 93 5.58 -9.65 -2.97
C SER A 93 4.45 -10.67 -3.02
N PHE A 94 3.24 -10.27 -2.62
CA PHE A 94 2.06 -11.15 -2.51
C PHE A 94 0.81 -10.45 -3.04
N ALA A 95 -0.16 -11.25 -3.48
CA ALA A 95 -1.54 -10.79 -3.71
C ALA A 95 -2.54 -11.87 -3.29
N TYR A 96 -3.66 -11.45 -2.71
CA TYR A 96 -4.71 -12.34 -2.20
C TYR A 96 -6.01 -11.56 -1.95
N GLN A 97 -7.06 -12.24 -1.51
CA GLN A 97 -8.27 -11.62 -0.95
C GLN A 97 -8.32 -11.82 0.56
N ASP A 98 -8.58 -10.74 1.30
CA ASP A 98 -8.71 -10.81 2.76
C ASP A 98 -10.10 -11.22 3.24
N THR A 99 -10.28 -11.28 4.56
CA THR A 99 -11.54 -11.64 5.22
C THR A 99 -12.69 -10.70 4.93
N ASP A 100 -12.39 -9.45 4.59
CA ASP A 100 -13.37 -8.42 4.27
C ASP A 100 -13.72 -8.42 2.77
N GLY A 101 -13.18 -9.39 2.01
CA GLY A 101 -13.35 -9.51 0.57
C GLY A 101 -12.53 -8.52 -0.24
N MET A 102 -11.62 -7.77 0.39
CA MET A 102 -10.79 -6.78 -0.29
C MET A 102 -9.65 -7.48 -1.03
N TYR A 103 -9.33 -6.98 -2.22
CA TYR A 103 -8.14 -7.39 -2.95
C TYR A 103 -6.91 -6.75 -2.34
N VAL A 104 -5.97 -7.58 -1.87
CA VAL A 104 -4.78 -7.14 -1.15
C VAL A 104 -3.54 -7.37 -2.01
N VAL A 105 -2.66 -6.38 -2.04
CA VAL A 105 -1.31 -6.49 -2.58
C VAL A 105 -0.31 -5.96 -1.56
N GLU A 106 0.71 -6.75 -1.26
CA GLU A 106 1.73 -6.41 -0.28
C GLU A 106 3.12 -6.27 -0.92
N TRP A 107 3.91 -5.31 -0.45
CA TRP A 107 5.30 -5.08 -0.83
C TRP A 107 6.18 -5.13 0.42
N TYR A 108 7.22 -5.95 0.38
CA TYR A 108 8.20 -6.09 1.46
C TYR A 108 9.59 -5.69 0.98
N THR A 109 10.29 -4.88 1.79
CA THR A 109 11.68 -4.45 1.52
C THR A 109 12.66 -5.62 1.66
N ASP A 110 12.33 -6.59 2.51
CA ASP A 110 12.96 -7.89 2.61
C ASP A 110 12.26 -8.95 1.72
N ASP A 111 12.52 -10.23 1.98
CA ASP A 111 11.95 -11.35 1.25
C ASP A 111 10.48 -11.68 1.64
N GLY A 112 9.95 -11.04 2.69
CA GLY A 112 8.62 -11.31 3.23
C GLY A 112 8.38 -12.78 3.63
N ALA A 113 9.43 -13.59 3.84
CA ALA A 113 9.28 -15.04 4.02
C ALA A 113 8.49 -15.43 5.27
N THR A 114 8.61 -14.65 6.34
CA THR A 114 7.78 -14.83 7.55
C THR A 114 6.32 -14.53 7.24
N ARG A 115 6.03 -13.39 6.59
CA ARG A 115 4.67 -13.04 6.17
C ARG A 115 4.06 -14.11 5.27
N TRP A 116 4.83 -14.65 4.33
CA TRP A 116 4.36 -15.70 3.44
C TRP A 116 3.88 -16.93 4.20
N ARG A 117 4.64 -17.39 5.20
CA ARG A 117 4.24 -18.52 6.06
C ARG A 117 2.98 -18.22 6.85
N GLU A 118 2.82 -17.00 7.37
CA GLU A 118 1.60 -16.57 8.06
C GLU A 118 0.38 -16.62 7.13
N LEU A 119 0.51 -16.08 5.90
CA LEU A 119 -0.58 -16.07 4.92
C LEU A 119 -0.99 -17.49 4.53
N GLN A 120 -0.04 -18.40 4.31
CA GLN A 120 -0.31 -19.80 3.98
C GLN A 120 -0.98 -20.56 5.14
N GLY A 121 -0.67 -20.18 6.39
CA GLY A 121 -1.25 -20.80 7.59
C GLY A 121 -2.68 -20.36 7.90
N ASN A 122 -3.19 -19.31 7.24
CA ASN A 122 -4.52 -18.79 7.49
C ASN A 122 -5.48 -19.10 6.32
N PRO A 123 -6.41 -20.05 6.46
CA PRO A 123 -7.33 -20.45 5.40
C PRO A 123 -8.39 -19.39 5.08
N GLN A 124 -8.48 -18.31 5.87
CA GLN A 124 -9.41 -17.21 5.60
C GLN A 124 -8.98 -16.36 4.40
N TYR A 125 -7.70 -16.40 4.03
CA TYR A 125 -7.20 -15.70 2.85
C TYR A 125 -7.42 -16.52 1.59
N GLN A 126 -8.01 -15.90 0.57
CA GLN A 126 -8.36 -16.57 -0.67
C GLN A 126 -7.44 -16.15 -1.82
N ALA A 127 -7.32 -17.01 -2.83
CA ALA A 127 -6.56 -16.74 -4.06
C ALA A 127 -5.11 -16.24 -3.80
N LEU A 128 -4.47 -16.77 -2.74
CA LEU A 128 -3.13 -16.39 -2.33
C LEU A 128 -2.09 -16.71 -3.41
N ARG A 129 -1.34 -15.68 -3.83
CA ARG A 129 -0.30 -15.78 -4.85
C ARG A 129 0.98 -15.08 -4.40
N ARG A 130 2.11 -15.74 -4.63
CA ARG A 130 3.44 -15.13 -4.51
C ARG A 130 3.83 -14.51 -5.85
N LEU A 131 4.19 -13.23 -5.84
CA LEU A 131 4.46 -12.44 -7.05
C LEU A 131 5.97 -12.18 -7.26
N LYS A 132 6.76 -12.19 -6.19
CA LYS A 132 8.22 -12.33 -6.29
C LYS A 132 8.56 -13.80 -6.48
N SER A 133 8.96 -14.19 -7.69
CA SER A 133 9.86 -15.34 -7.84
C SER A 133 11.19 -14.99 -7.18
N GLY A 134 11.72 -15.90 -6.36
CA GLY A 134 13.07 -15.80 -5.80
C GLY A 134 14.12 -15.69 -6.89
#